data_AF-A0AAV2NMZ5-F1
#
_entry.id   AF-A0AAV2NMZ5-F1
#
_cell.length_a   1.000
_cell.length_b   1.000
_cell.length_c   1.000
_cell.angle_alpha   90.00
_cell.angle_beta   90.00
_cell.angle_gamma   90.00
#
_symmetry.space_group_name_H-M   'P 1'
#
loop_
_entity.id
_entity.type
_entity.pdbx_description
1 polymer ?
#
loop_
_entity_poly.entity_id
_entity_poly.type
_entity_poly.pdbx_seq_one_letter_code
_entity_poly.pdbx_strand_id
1 'polypeptide(L)'
;MSELRLRKPIRVNSNLLALNPFIDKKELLRVGGRIQNSNLTFENKHPIILPSDDKFTQLLFEKKHRRLLHVGPQGLLCSVRERYWPLRGKGVARRVVHRCVVCFRNKPKTLSQIMEQLPADRVTPR
;
A
#
# COMPACT_ATOMS: atom_id res chain seq x y z
N MET A 1 -20.29 7.26 -3.26
CA MET A 1 -20.51 7.22 -1.79
C MET A 1 -21.99 7.15 -1.41
N SER A 2 -22.90 7.67 -2.23
CA SER A 2 -24.36 7.73 -1.98
C SER A 2 -25.10 6.38 -2.03
N GLU A 3 -24.64 5.42 -2.83
CA GLU A 3 -25.35 4.14 -3.04
C GLU A 3 -25.38 3.25 -1.77
N LEU A 4 -24.30 3.20 -0.99
CA LEU A 4 -24.22 2.42 0.25
C LEU A 4 -25.13 2.95 1.37
N ARG A 5 -25.28 4.27 1.46
CA ARG A 5 -26.24 4.89 2.40
C ARG A 5 -27.69 4.53 2.04
N LEU A 6 -27.95 4.31 0.76
CA LEU A 6 -29.27 3.99 0.21
C LEU A 6 -29.49 2.47 0.03
N ARG A 7 -28.59 1.61 0.53
CA ARG A 7 -28.60 0.14 0.30
C ARG A 7 -28.69 -0.26 -1.18
N LYS A 8 -28.27 0.62 -2.08
CA LYS A 8 -28.25 0.35 -3.52
C LYS A 8 -27.02 -0.49 -3.86
N PRO A 9 -27.12 -1.41 -4.83
CA PRO A 9 -25.98 -2.20 -5.28
C PRO A 9 -24.91 -1.26 -5.84
N ILE A 10 -23.67 -1.47 -5.39
CA ILE A 10 -22.51 -0.71 -5.87
C ILE A 10 -22.24 -1.15 -7.31
N ARG A 11 -21.91 -0.20 -8.19
CA ARG A 11 -21.52 -0.50 -9.57
C ARG A 11 -20.46 -1.59 -9.64
N VAL A 12 -20.69 -2.59 -10.51
CA VAL A 12 -19.89 -3.82 -10.63
C VAL A 12 -18.42 -3.54 -10.96
N ASN A 13 -18.14 -2.48 -11.73
CA ASN A 13 -16.79 -2.08 -12.13
C ASN A 13 -16.05 -1.21 -11.09
N SER A 14 -16.63 -1.00 -9.91
CA SER A 14 -15.98 -0.20 -8.89
C SER A 14 -14.92 -1.01 -8.13
N ASN A 15 -13.74 -0.43 -7.94
CA ASN A 15 -12.69 -1.00 -7.08
C ASN A 15 -13.13 -1.18 -5.61
N LEU A 16 -14.28 -0.62 -5.24
CA LEU A 16 -14.88 -0.71 -3.92
C LEU A 16 -15.63 -2.02 -3.71
N LEU A 17 -16.28 -2.58 -4.75
CA LEU A 17 -17.12 -3.77 -4.60
C LEU A 17 -16.32 -4.98 -4.06
N ALA A 18 -15.08 -5.15 -4.53
CA ALA A 18 -14.19 -6.22 -4.09
C ALA A 18 -13.82 -6.15 -2.58
N LEU A 19 -14.04 -5.01 -1.93
CA LEU A 19 -13.71 -4.78 -0.51
C LEU A 19 -14.90 -5.02 0.43
N ASN A 20 -16.03 -5.49 -0.11
CA ASN A 20 -17.30 -5.66 0.62
C ASN A 20 -17.57 -4.51 1.61
N PRO A 21 -17.62 -3.26 1.13
CA PRO A 21 -17.55 -2.09 1.99
C PRO A 21 -18.85 -1.91 2.76
N PHE A 22 -18.77 -1.34 3.96
CA PHE A 22 -19.94 -1.01 4.77
C PHE A 22 -19.76 0.33 5.48
N ILE A 23 -20.86 0.88 6.00
CA ILE A 23 -20.86 2.14 6.76
C ILE A 23 -20.96 1.80 8.25
N ASP A 24 -20.00 2.33 9.02
CA ASP A 24 -19.94 2.17 10.48
C ASP A 24 -20.91 3.13 11.20
N LYS A 25 -21.10 2.95 12.51
CA LYS A 25 -21.92 3.82 13.39
C LYS A 25 -21.50 5.30 13.36
N LYS A 26 -20.24 5.57 12.97
CA LYS A 26 -19.68 6.92 12.79
C LYS A 26 -19.85 7.47 11.36
N GLU A 27 -20.70 6.84 10.55
CA GLU A 27 -20.91 7.14 9.14
C GLU A 27 -19.66 7.03 8.23
N LEU A 28 -18.64 6.31 8.69
CA LEU A 28 -17.39 6.12 7.94
C LEU A 28 -17.46 4.87 7.07
N LEU A 29 -16.93 5.00 5.85
CA LEU A 29 -16.81 3.89 4.91
C LEU A 29 -15.63 2.98 5.31
N ARG A 30 -15.91 1.71 5.57
CA ARG A 30 -14.92 0.71 6.01
C ARG A 30 -14.92 -0.52 5.13
N VAL A 31 -13.81 -1.26 5.17
CA VAL A 31 -13.66 -2.55 4.50
C VAL A 31 -14.35 -3.64 5.30
N GLY A 32 -15.24 -4.40 4.66
CA GLY A 32 -15.74 -5.67 5.17
C GLY A 32 -14.76 -6.78 4.85
N GLY A 33 -14.70 -7.80 5.70
CA GLY A 33 -13.69 -8.84 5.53
C GLY A 33 -14.02 -10.15 6.22
N ARG A 34 -13.10 -11.11 6.05
CA ARG A 34 -13.19 -12.48 6.56
C ARG A 34 -12.59 -12.66 7.96
N ILE A 35 -11.95 -11.63 8.51
CA ILE A 35 -11.23 -11.67 9.80
C ILE A 35 -12.08 -11.17 10.98
N GLN A 36 -13.41 -11.18 10.85
CA GLN A 36 -14.32 -10.62 11.87
C GLN A 36 -14.18 -11.32 13.23
N ASN A 37 -13.92 -12.63 13.21
CA ASN A 37 -13.79 -13.47 14.41
C ASN A 37 -12.38 -13.49 15.02
N SER A 38 -11.43 -12.71 14.50
CA SER A 38 -10.08 -12.63 15.07
C SER A 38 -10.07 -11.87 16.41
N ASN A 39 -9.02 -12.01 17.22
CA ASN A 39 -8.85 -11.21 18.45
C ASN A 39 -8.28 -9.79 18.19
N LEU A 40 -8.29 -9.34 16.94
CA LEU A 40 -7.81 -8.01 16.56
C LEU A 40 -8.80 -6.91 16.98
N THR A 41 -8.29 -5.68 17.08
CA THR A 41 -9.15 -4.51 17.31
C THR A 41 -10.12 -4.32 16.15
N PHE A 42 -11.24 -3.64 16.42
CA PHE A 42 -12.22 -3.31 15.39
C PHE A 42 -11.61 -2.52 14.22
N GLU A 43 -10.66 -1.62 14.50
CA GLU A 43 -10.01 -0.81 13.47
C GLU A 43 -9.12 -1.64 12.55
N ASN A 44 -8.40 -2.62 13.11
CA ASN A 44 -7.59 -3.55 12.33
C ASN A 44 -8.44 -4.50 11.48
N LYS A 45 -9.60 -4.93 12.00
CA LYS A 45 -10.55 -5.78 11.26
C LYS A 45 -11.23 -5.02 10.13
N HIS A 46 -11.58 -3.76 10.38
CA HIS A 46 -12.40 -2.92 9.52
C HIS A 46 -11.74 -1.56 9.29
N PRO A 47 -10.62 -1.52 8.53
CA PRO A 47 -9.92 -0.27 8.27
C PRO A 47 -10.78 0.70 7.43
N ILE A 48 -10.58 2.00 7.65
CA ILE A 48 -11.32 3.08 6.98
C ILE A 48 -10.83 3.20 5.54
N ILE A 49 -11.74 3.17 4.57
CA ILE A 49 -11.37 3.30 3.16
C ILE A 49 -10.94 4.73 2.87
N LEU A 50 -9.76 4.88 2.26
CA LEU A 50 -9.23 6.17 1.83
C LEU A 50 -9.09 6.24 0.30
N PRO A 51 -9.48 7.38 -0.32
CA PRO A 51 -9.15 7.65 -1.71
C PRO A 51 -7.63 7.78 -1.86
N SER A 52 -7.06 7.12 -2.86
CA SER A 52 -5.60 7.12 -3.07
C SER A 52 -5.04 8.42 -3.58
N ASP A 53 -5.85 9.20 -4.30
CA ASP A 53 -5.40 10.39 -5.02
C ASP A 53 -5.55 11.67 -4.19
N ASP A 54 -6.14 11.57 -3.00
CA ASP A 54 -6.34 12.68 -2.09
C ASP A 54 -5.03 13.12 -1.41
N LYS A 55 -4.89 14.43 -1.18
CA LYS A 55 -3.74 15.04 -0.51
C LYS A 55 -3.61 14.55 0.92
N PHE A 56 -4.73 14.32 1.62
CA PHE A 56 -4.71 13.77 2.96
C PHE A 56 -4.01 12.41 3.03
N THR A 57 -4.35 11.50 2.11
CA THR A 57 -3.72 10.17 2.03
C THR A 57 -2.21 10.30 1.80
N GLN A 58 -1.77 11.21 0.94
CA GLN A 58 -0.34 11.44 0.71
C GLN A 58 0.37 11.92 1.98
N LEU A 59 -0.17 12.93 2.67
CA LEU A 59 0.39 13.47 3.91
C LEU A 59 0.42 12.43 5.04
N LEU A 60 -0.60 11.57 5.11
CA LEU A 60 -0.64 10.48 6.08
C LEU A 60 0.52 9.49 5.85
N PHE A 61 0.75 9.09 4.60
CA PHE A 61 1.87 8.20 4.24
C PHE A 61 3.22 8.87 4.54
N GLU A 62 3.39 10.15 4.19
CA GLU A 62 4.64 10.89 4.49
C GLU A 62 4.91 10.98 5.99
N LYS A 63 3.89 11.29 6.79
CA LYS A 63 3.98 11.33 8.26
C LYS A 63 4.38 9.97 8.83
N LYS A 64 3.72 8.89 8.38
CA LYS A 64 4.05 7.52 8.81
C LYS A 64 5.44 7.09 8.37
N HIS A 65 5.86 7.43 7.15
CA HIS A 65 7.18 7.13 6.63
C HIS A 65 8.30 7.76 7.47
N ARG A 66 8.15 9.03 7.87
CA ARG A 66 9.10 9.71 8.77
C ARG A 66 9.05 9.14 10.19
N ARG A 67 7.84 8.91 10.73
CA ARG A 67 7.67 8.34 12.08
C ARG A 67 8.28 6.95 12.23
N LEU A 68 8.24 6.14 11.18
CA LEU A 68 8.78 4.79 11.12
C LEU A 68 10.23 4.77 10.57
N LEU A 69 10.97 5.85 10.75
CA LEU A 69 12.40 5.95 10.41
C LEU A 69 12.70 5.53 8.96
N HIS A 70 11.95 6.07 8.01
CA HIS A 70 12.14 5.83 6.58
C HIS A 70 11.90 4.37 6.12
N VAL A 71 10.97 3.68 6.78
CA VAL A 71 10.55 2.33 6.40
C VAL A 71 10.23 2.20 4.91
N GLY A 72 10.61 1.07 4.32
CA GLY A 72 10.37 0.75 2.92
C GLY A 72 8.88 0.67 2.55
N PRO A 73 8.54 0.60 1.25
CA PRO A 73 7.16 0.74 0.77
C PRO A 73 6.18 -0.29 1.35
N GLN A 74 6.63 -1.54 1.52
CA GLN A 74 5.78 -2.62 2.03
C GLN A 74 5.47 -2.43 3.53
N GLY A 75 6.49 -2.11 4.34
CA GLY A 75 6.30 -1.82 5.76
C GLY A 75 5.44 -0.58 5.99
N LEU A 76 5.64 0.46 5.17
CA LEU A 76 4.81 1.66 5.19
C LEU A 76 3.34 1.34 4.92
N LEU A 77 3.07 0.55 3.87
CA LEU A 77 1.71 0.12 3.54
C LEU A 77 1.09 -0.70 4.66
N CYS A 78 1.85 -1.61 5.28
CA CYS A 78 1.39 -2.43 6.39
C CYS A 78 0.93 -1.56 7.56
N SER A 79 1.76 -0.60 7.99
CA SER A 79 1.40 0.27 9.12
C SER A 79 0.23 1.21 8.81
N VAL A 80 0.06 1.63 7.55
CA VAL A 80 -1.15 2.38 7.18
C VAL A 80 -2.40 1.49 7.26
N ARG A 81 -2.28 0.22 6.84
CA ARG A 81 -3.38 -0.77 6.85
C ARG A 81 -3.85 -1.22 8.22
N GLU A 82 -3.09 -0.94 9.27
CA GLU A 82 -3.56 -1.13 10.65
C GLU A 82 -4.84 -0.34 10.95
N ARG A 83 -5.06 0.79 10.27
CA ARG A 83 -6.21 1.67 10.52
C ARG A 83 -6.94 2.12 9.26
N TYR A 84 -6.25 2.20 8.12
CA TYR A 84 -6.76 2.77 6.88
C TYR A 84 -6.53 1.85 5.69
N TRP A 85 -7.51 1.75 4.80
CA TRP A 85 -7.44 1.00 3.57
C TRP A 85 -7.40 1.91 2.34
N PRO A 86 -6.20 2.34 1.91
CA PRO A 86 -6.04 3.13 0.69
C PRO A 86 -6.24 2.28 -0.56
N LEU A 87 -7.18 2.66 -1.43
CA LEU A 87 -7.57 1.89 -2.63
C LEU A 87 -6.42 1.52 -3.58
N ARG A 88 -5.43 2.41 -3.73
CA ARG A 88 -4.19 2.18 -4.50
C ARG A 88 -2.95 2.35 -3.63
N GLY A 89 -3.05 1.89 -2.38
CA GLY A 89 -2.03 2.11 -1.33
C GLY A 89 -0.61 1.71 -1.71
N LYS A 90 -0.42 0.61 -2.45
CA LYS A 90 0.90 0.17 -2.93
C LYS A 90 1.60 1.26 -3.77
N GLY A 91 0.84 1.91 -4.66
CA GLY A 91 1.37 2.98 -5.51
C GLY A 91 1.73 4.22 -4.71
N VAL A 92 0.87 4.60 -3.75
CA VAL A 92 1.12 5.73 -2.84
C VAL A 92 2.38 5.48 -1.99
N ALA A 93 2.50 4.29 -1.39
CA ALA A 93 3.65 3.91 -0.58
C ALA A 93 4.97 4.01 -1.36
N ARG A 94 5.00 3.44 -2.57
CA ARG A 94 6.16 3.52 -3.46
C ARG A 94 6.49 4.97 -3.79
N ARG A 95 5.49 5.76 -4.21
CA ARG A 95 5.69 7.17 -4.58
C ARG A 95 6.30 7.98 -3.44
N VAL A 96 5.81 7.80 -2.21
CA VAL A 96 6.29 8.51 -1.02
C VAL A 96 7.75 8.15 -0.72
N VAL A 97 8.09 6.85 -0.71
CA VAL A 97 9.47 6.41 -0.46
C VAL A 97 10.42 6.88 -1.57
N HIS A 98 10.01 6.79 -2.84
CA HIS A 98 10.83 7.20 -3.98
C HIS A 98 11.07 8.71 -4.03
N ARG A 99 10.12 9.53 -3.58
CA ARG A 99 10.27 10.99 -3.51
C ARG A 99 11.03 11.46 -2.26
N CYS A 100 11.27 10.58 -1.29
CA CYS A 100 11.97 10.94 -0.07
C CYS A 100 13.47 11.16 -0.33
N VAL A 101 13.96 12.37 -0.07
CA VAL A 101 15.37 12.73 -0.26
C VAL A 101 16.31 11.88 0.60
N VAL A 102 15.92 11.58 1.85
CA VAL A 102 16.72 10.74 2.76
C VAL A 102 16.85 9.32 2.22
N CYS A 103 15.74 8.72 1.79
CA CYS A 103 15.77 7.38 1.18
C CYS A 103 16.54 7.38 -0.13
N PHE A 104 16.43 8.44 -0.93
CA PHE A 104 17.18 8.56 -2.18
C PHE A 104 18.68 8.60 -1.94
N ARG A 105 19.15 9.41 -0.96
CA ARG A 105 20.57 9.51 -0.59
C ARG A 105 21.12 8.20 -0.02
N ASN A 106 20.31 7.48 0.76
CA ASN A 106 20.71 6.23 1.39
C ASN A 106 20.49 5.00 0.51
N LYS A 107 20.06 5.16 -0.74
CA LYS A 107 19.90 4.05 -1.68
C LYS A 107 21.24 3.74 -2.34
N PRO A 108 21.87 2.58 -2.05
CA PRO A 108 23.14 2.23 -2.66
C PRO A 108 22.97 2.05 -4.17
N LYS A 109 23.95 2.52 -4.94
CA LYS A 109 24.09 2.18 -6.35
C LYS A 109 24.90 0.88 -6.42
N THR A 110 24.31 -0.19 -6.92
CA THR A 110 25.05 -1.41 -7.22
C THR A 110 26.04 -1.09 -8.34
N LEU A 111 27.32 -1.34 -8.10
CA LEU A 111 28.31 -1.31 -9.18
C LEU A 111 28.10 -2.55 -10.04
N SER A 112 27.94 -2.36 -11.35
CA SER A 112 28.02 -3.46 -12.31
C SER A 112 29.49 -3.73 -12.61
N GLN A 113 29.99 -4.92 -12.26
CA GLN A 113 31.28 -5.36 -12.77
C GLN A 113 31.16 -5.70 -14.26
N ILE A 114 32.14 -5.28 -15.04
CA ILE A 114 32.32 -5.77 -16.40
C ILE A 114 32.90 -7.18 -16.25
N MET A 115 32.16 -8.20 -16.69
CA MET A 115 32.66 -9.57 -16.72
C MET A 115 33.65 -9.71 -17.88
N GLU A 116 34.77 -10.40 -17.65
CA GLU A 116 35.72 -10.73 -18.70
C GLU A 116 35.11 -11.71 -19.72
N GLN A 117 35.75 -11.81 -20.89
CA GLN A 117 35.39 -12.83 -21.88
C GLN A 117 35.53 -14.24 -21.29
N LEU A 118 34.55 -15.10 -21.56
CA LEU A 118 34.59 -16.49 -21.13
C LEU A 118 35.76 -17.22 -21.81
N PRO A 119 36.54 -18.06 -21.09
CA PRO A 119 37.56 -18.90 -21.71
C PRO A 119 36.97 -19.81 -22.80
N ALA A 120 37.76 -20.08 -23.85
CA ALA A 120 37.34 -20.91 -24.98
C ALA A 120 36.77 -22.27 -24.53
N ASP A 121 37.43 -22.93 -23.56
CA ASP A 121 37.01 -24.21 -22.99
C ASP A 121 35.57 -24.23 -22.42
N ARG A 122 35.00 -23.07 -22.09
CA ARG A 122 33.61 -22.96 -21.59
C ARG A 122 32.57 -22.75 -22.68
N VAL A 123 32.99 -22.42 -23.90
CA VAL A 123 32.11 -22.07 -25.02
C VAL A 123 32.30 -22.98 -26.24
N THR A 124 33.33 -23.82 -26.25
CA THR A 124 33.54 -24.86 -27.27
C THR A 124 33.13 -26.24 -26.74
N PRO A 125 32.15 -26.92 -27.36
CA PRO A 125 31.85 -28.33 -27.07
C PRO A 125 33.06 -29.21 -27.39
N ARG A 126 33.23 -30.30 -26.63
CA ARG A 126 34.18 -31.36 -26.96
C ARG A 126 33.68 -32.25 -28.08
#